data_AF-A0A759H0N5-F1
#
_entry.id   AF-A0A759H0N5-F1
#
_cell.length_a   1.000
_cell.length_b   1.000
_cell.length_c   1.000
_cell.angle_alpha   90.00
_cell.angle_beta   90.00
_cell.angle_gamma   90.00
#
_symmetry.space_group_name_H-M   'P 1'
#
loop_
_entity.id
_entity.type
_entity.pdbx_description
1 polymer ?
#
loop_
_entity_poly.entity_id
_entity_poly.type
_entity_poly.pdbx_seq_one_letter_code
_entity_poly.pdbx_strand_id
1 'polypeptide(L)'
;VTFGDSGWFKIATVFMPQATSTAVIKLYGGSGFNVGSFEQAAISELVLRAGNGSPVGITATLWRRSPSSANEVAWVNTSGDTYDIYINIGQYAHWLIAQYDYTGNANVTLYSAPEYSETKPANATNGQTYTLYNSMMKPTAGDVDALSVNGGRLNGALGIGTDNALGGNSIVLGDNDTGLKQNGDGILDTFANSQHTVRVAPGEMQVLGAIRAGNAKRMTMTSSNNSVLNAQFHLWGDGNRPTVIELDDDQGWHLYSQRNTDGSIQFVVNGQVIPDNYGNFDARYLTSGNVYTKGESDNRYVQNIQRGAPVWPGKVDEYGPAEAPAGCFLTQARHDPTTAYGVTFAYRPLQMWVGNGWRTING
;
A
#
# COMPACT_ATOMS: atom_id res chain seq x y z
N VAL A 1 37.93 31.08 49.13
CA VAL A 1 36.89 30.40 49.93
C VAL A 1 37.11 28.91 49.79
N THR A 2 36.93 28.14 50.86
CA THR A 2 37.10 26.68 50.85
C THR A 2 35.87 26.03 51.46
N PHE A 3 35.39 24.97 50.82
CA PHE A 3 34.20 24.21 51.20
C PHE A 3 34.60 22.79 51.64
N GLY A 4 35.41 22.11 50.82
CA GLY A 4 36.02 20.82 51.15
C GLY A 4 35.09 19.63 51.11
N ASP A 5 34.06 19.63 51.95
CA ASP A 5 33.04 18.57 52.00
C ASP A 5 31.88 18.87 51.04
N SER A 6 31.04 17.85 50.77
CA SER A 6 29.83 17.99 49.97
C SER A 6 28.65 18.34 50.87
N GLY A 7 28.05 19.52 50.70
CA GLY A 7 26.92 19.94 51.55
C GLY A 7 26.58 21.42 51.41
N TRP A 8 25.90 21.94 52.43
CA TRP A 8 25.43 23.32 52.51
C TRP A 8 26.41 24.22 53.27
N PHE A 9 26.64 25.42 52.75
CA PHE A 9 27.61 26.36 53.30
C PHE A 9 27.07 27.78 53.37
N LYS A 10 27.14 28.43 54.53
CA LYS A 10 26.81 29.85 54.72
C LYS A 10 27.91 30.73 54.11
N ILE A 11 27.73 31.18 52.88
CA ILE A 11 28.77 31.92 52.13
C ILE A 11 28.76 33.42 52.40
N ALA A 12 27.61 34.00 52.76
CA ALA A 12 27.50 35.42 53.04
C ALA A 12 26.34 35.72 53.99
N THR A 13 26.38 36.90 54.59
CA THR A 13 25.20 37.60 55.12
C THR A 13 25.05 38.89 54.32
N VAL A 14 23.83 39.20 53.89
CA VAL A 14 23.51 40.38 53.08
C VAL A 14 22.48 41.25 53.79
N PHE A 15 22.61 42.57 53.65
CA PHE A 15 21.55 43.52 53.97
C PHE A 15 20.96 44.01 52.64
N MET A 16 19.66 43.81 52.46
CA MET A 16 18.94 44.11 51.22
C MET A 16 17.58 44.73 51.56
N PRO A 17 17.47 46.07 51.63
CA PRO A 17 16.24 46.73 52.05
C PRO A 17 15.09 46.40 51.10
N GLN A 18 13.83 46.43 51.56
CA GLN A 18 12.61 46.32 50.73
C GLN A 18 12.37 47.55 49.81
N ALA A 19 13.42 48.01 49.15
CA ALA A 19 13.47 48.97 48.08
C ALA A 19 14.36 48.38 46.97
N THR A 20 14.33 48.96 45.76
CA THR A 20 15.13 48.44 44.64
C THR A 20 16.62 48.34 45.01
N SER A 21 17.07 47.11 45.22
CA SER A 21 18.46 46.77 45.55
C SER A 21 18.84 45.44 44.92
N THR A 22 20.12 45.25 44.62
CA THR A 22 20.64 44.05 43.95
C THR A 22 22.06 43.78 44.40
N ALA A 23 22.39 42.51 44.59
CA ALA A 23 23.72 42.04 44.91
C ALA A 23 24.08 40.85 44.02
N VAL A 24 25.36 40.63 43.78
CA VAL A 24 25.89 39.47 43.05
C VAL A 24 27.04 38.85 43.84
N ILE A 25 27.15 37.53 43.82
CA ILE A 25 28.30 36.77 44.34
C ILE A 25 28.71 35.77 43.27
N LYS A 26 29.99 35.76 42.87
CA LYS A 26 30.54 34.85 41.86
C LYS A 26 31.64 34.00 42.45
N LEU A 27 31.60 32.71 42.19
CA LEU A 27 32.67 31.76 42.52
C LEU A 27 33.35 31.28 41.24
N TYR A 28 34.68 31.29 41.23
CA TYR A 28 35.50 30.70 40.16
C TYR A 28 36.33 29.55 40.73
N GLY A 29 36.32 28.43 40.01
CA GLY A 29 36.66 27.10 40.52
C GLY A 29 35.42 26.34 40.97
N GLY A 30 35.53 25.02 41.06
CA GLY A 30 34.42 24.13 41.37
C GLY A 30 34.83 22.95 42.25
N SER A 31 34.00 21.91 42.24
CA SER A 31 34.24 20.64 42.92
C SER A 31 35.33 19.84 42.20
N GLY A 32 36.51 19.66 42.81
CA GLY A 32 37.66 18.92 42.25
C GLY A 32 38.70 19.77 41.52
N PHE A 33 39.86 19.18 41.23
CA PHE A 33 41.04 19.86 40.65
C PHE A 33 41.94 18.94 39.80
N ASN A 34 41.35 17.93 39.15
CA ASN A 34 42.02 16.95 38.30
C ASN A 34 42.43 17.54 36.94
N VAL A 35 43.61 17.18 36.45
CA VAL A 35 44.06 17.55 35.09
C VAL A 35 43.21 16.84 34.04
N GLY A 36 42.72 17.58 33.05
CA GLY A 36 41.86 17.08 31.97
C GLY A 36 40.35 17.13 32.26
N SER A 37 39.96 17.34 33.52
CA SER A 37 38.58 17.60 33.94
C SER A 37 38.21 19.08 33.74
N PHE A 38 37.98 19.49 32.49
CA PHE A 38 37.67 20.88 32.14
C PHE A 38 36.41 21.43 32.84
N GLU A 39 35.48 20.56 33.24
CA GLU A 39 34.28 20.90 34.01
C GLU A 39 34.55 21.46 35.42
N GLN A 40 35.75 21.21 35.97
CA GLN A 40 36.15 21.63 37.31
C GLN A 40 36.69 23.07 37.37
N ALA A 41 37.04 23.66 36.23
CA ALA A 41 37.26 25.09 36.06
C ALA A 41 35.91 25.86 36.05
N ALA A 42 35.09 25.60 37.06
CA ALA A 42 33.68 25.97 37.08
C ALA A 42 33.47 27.46 37.37
N ILE A 43 32.29 27.95 36.98
CA ILE A 43 31.77 29.27 37.38
C ILE A 43 30.39 29.07 38.03
N SER A 44 30.24 29.62 39.23
CA SER A 44 28.96 29.73 39.94
C SER A 44 28.60 31.21 40.07
N GLU A 45 27.42 31.62 39.64
CA GLU A 45 27.03 33.04 39.64
C GLU A 45 25.67 33.21 40.33
N LEU A 46 25.69 33.77 41.54
CA LEU A 46 24.51 34.03 42.35
C LEU A 46 24.11 35.50 42.25
N VAL A 47 22.86 35.76 41.86
CA VAL A 47 22.24 37.09 41.85
C VAL A 47 21.14 37.15 42.91
N LEU A 48 21.15 38.21 43.71
CA LEU A 48 20.19 38.48 44.77
C LEU A 48 19.46 39.80 44.47
N ARG A 49 18.15 39.87 44.73
CA ARG A 49 17.34 41.08 44.53
C ARG A 49 16.27 41.20 45.61
N ALA A 50 16.11 42.38 46.18
CA ALA A 50 15.09 42.61 47.21
C ALA A 50 13.66 42.60 46.65
N GLY A 51 12.72 42.21 47.50
CA GLY A 51 11.30 42.39 47.29
C GLY A 51 10.89 43.87 47.31
N ASN A 52 9.65 44.13 46.89
CA ASN A 52 9.00 45.44 46.92
C ASN A 52 8.19 45.66 48.23
N GLY A 53 8.41 44.83 49.25
CA GLY A 53 7.63 44.81 50.48
C GLY A 53 6.30 44.05 50.40
N SER A 54 5.91 43.52 49.23
CA SER A 54 4.70 42.69 49.08
C SER A 54 4.86 41.66 47.95
N PRO A 55 5.45 40.47 48.24
CA PRO A 55 5.92 40.00 49.55
C PRO A 55 7.25 40.65 50.01
N VAL A 56 7.49 40.63 51.32
CA VAL A 56 8.78 40.95 51.93
C VAL A 56 9.76 39.79 51.72
N GLY A 57 11.00 40.08 51.34
CA GLY A 57 12.07 39.08 51.24
C GLY A 57 13.15 39.43 50.23
N ILE A 58 13.87 38.41 49.77
CA ILE A 58 14.75 38.47 48.60
C ILE A 58 14.42 37.35 47.61
N THR A 59 14.64 37.62 46.32
CA THR A 59 14.86 36.57 45.32
C THR A 59 16.34 36.23 45.28
N ALA A 60 16.66 34.94 45.32
CA ALA A 60 18.02 34.43 45.14
C ALA A 60 18.05 33.48 43.94
N THR A 61 18.97 33.73 43.01
CA THR A 61 19.06 33.00 41.74
C THR A 61 20.49 32.55 41.46
N LEU A 62 20.72 31.25 41.41
CA LEU A 62 22.00 30.64 41.03
C LEU A 62 22.00 30.28 39.54
N TRP A 63 22.93 30.85 38.80
CA TRP A 63 23.22 30.54 37.41
C TRP A 63 24.37 29.52 37.35
N ARG A 64 24.06 28.25 37.09
CA ARG A 64 25.03 27.17 36.90
C ARG A 64 25.59 27.23 35.48
N ARG A 65 26.91 27.45 35.36
CA ARG A 65 27.59 27.59 34.06
C ARG A 65 28.50 26.41 33.73
N SER A 66 28.69 25.50 34.69
CA SER A 66 29.58 24.33 34.57
C SER A 66 29.05 23.20 35.45
N PRO A 67 29.28 21.91 35.10
CA PRO A 67 28.82 20.78 35.91
C PRO A 67 29.24 20.86 37.38
N SER A 68 30.52 21.15 37.65
CA SER A 68 31.10 21.16 39.00
C SER A 68 30.91 22.48 39.77
N SER A 69 29.98 23.35 39.35
CA SER A 69 29.61 24.58 40.07
C SER A 69 28.92 24.28 41.41
N ALA A 70 28.57 25.33 42.17
CA ALA A 70 27.53 25.23 43.18
C ALA A 70 26.26 24.58 42.59
N ASN A 71 25.57 23.79 43.40
CA ASN A 71 24.42 22.98 43.01
C ASN A 71 23.08 23.71 43.19
N GLU A 72 22.91 24.36 44.34
CA GLU A 72 21.69 25.01 44.78
C GLU A 72 22.02 26.27 45.59
N VAL A 73 21.03 27.15 45.79
CA VAL A 73 21.10 28.29 46.71
C VAL A 73 19.85 28.36 47.57
N ALA A 74 20.01 28.76 48.83
CA ALA A 74 18.94 29.03 49.77
C ALA A 74 19.30 30.23 50.66
N TRP A 75 18.31 30.81 51.34
CA TRP A 75 18.52 31.95 52.23
C TRP A 75 17.65 31.87 53.48
N VAL A 76 18.13 32.45 54.58
CA VAL A 76 17.39 32.57 55.85
C VAL A 76 17.28 34.05 56.19
N ASN A 77 16.06 34.57 56.39
CA ASN A 77 15.90 35.90 56.98
C ASN A 77 16.26 35.83 58.46
N THR A 78 17.27 36.60 58.88
CA THR A 78 17.77 36.58 60.26
C THR A 78 17.24 37.74 61.09
N SER A 79 17.04 38.91 60.48
CA SER A 79 16.35 40.05 61.10
C SER A 79 16.05 41.13 60.07
N GLY A 80 14.79 41.56 59.97
CA GLY A 80 14.37 42.68 59.11
C GLY A 80 14.76 42.45 57.65
N ASP A 81 15.64 43.29 57.12
CA ASP A 81 16.19 43.21 55.76
C ASP A 81 17.56 42.51 55.67
N THR A 82 17.89 41.68 56.66
CA THR A 82 19.13 40.91 56.74
C THR A 82 18.88 39.43 56.43
N TYR A 83 19.70 38.87 55.53
CA TYR A 83 19.54 37.51 55.02
C TYR A 83 20.89 36.77 55.03
N ASP A 84 20.92 35.57 55.61
CA ASP A 84 22.03 34.64 55.46
C ASP A 84 21.87 33.87 54.15
N ILE A 85 22.96 33.74 53.40
CA ILE A 85 23.00 33.14 52.06
C ILE A 85 23.79 31.84 52.11
N TYR A 86 23.14 30.76 51.69
CA TYR A 86 23.68 29.41 51.68
C TYR A 86 23.75 28.86 50.25
N ILE A 87 24.81 28.14 49.93
CA ILE A 87 24.86 27.32 48.71
C ILE A 87 25.05 25.85 49.06
N ASN A 88 24.54 24.96 48.21
CA ASN A 88 25.02 23.58 48.17
C ASN A 88 26.18 23.49 47.18
N ILE A 89 27.26 22.77 47.50
CA ILE A 89 28.36 22.47 46.57
C ILE A 89 28.93 21.07 46.85
N GLY A 90 29.51 20.45 45.82
CA GLY A 90 30.16 19.15 45.94
C GLY A 90 31.52 19.21 46.66
N GLN A 91 31.97 18.02 47.07
CA GLN A 91 33.27 17.82 47.71
C GLN A 91 34.46 18.30 46.85
N TYR A 92 35.59 18.54 47.51
CA TYR A 92 36.85 19.00 46.94
C TYR A 92 36.80 20.40 46.28
N ALA A 93 35.79 21.21 46.60
CA ALA A 93 35.78 22.63 46.26
C ALA A 93 36.68 23.42 47.24
N HIS A 94 37.98 23.52 46.93
CA HIS A 94 38.99 24.21 47.74
C HIS A 94 39.59 25.42 47.03
N TRP A 95 39.90 26.48 47.77
CA TRP A 95 40.59 27.68 47.28
C TRP A 95 39.91 28.40 46.10
N LEU A 96 38.57 28.32 46.04
CA LEU A 96 37.76 29.04 45.07
C LEU A 96 37.91 30.56 45.25
N ILE A 97 38.04 31.28 44.14
CA ILE A 97 37.96 32.75 44.12
C ILE A 97 36.49 33.11 44.34
N ALA A 98 36.23 34.07 45.21
CA ALA A 98 34.90 34.61 45.43
C ALA A 98 34.91 36.13 45.26
N GLN A 99 34.02 36.63 44.41
CA GLN A 99 33.83 38.05 44.11
C GLN A 99 32.38 38.44 44.45
N TYR A 100 32.15 39.71 44.79
CA TYR A 100 30.81 40.24 44.99
C TYR A 100 30.72 41.70 44.53
N ASP A 101 29.49 42.17 44.28
CA ASP A 101 29.17 43.57 44.02
C ASP A 101 27.71 43.84 44.46
N TYR A 102 27.34 45.09 44.75
CA TYR A 102 26.00 45.44 45.22
C TYR A 102 25.61 46.92 44.98
N THR A 103 24.31 47.19 44.91
CA THR A 103 23.77 48.55 44.82
C THR A 103 24.01 49.33 46.11
N GLY A 104 24.24 50.65 46.04
CA GLY A 104 24.68 51.48 47.18
C GLY A 104 23.74 51.59 48.40
N ASN A 105 22.57 50.94 48.38
CA ASN A 105 21.64 50.79 49.50
C ASN A 105 21.65 49.38 50.13
N ALA A 106 22.44 48.45 49.60
CA ALA A 106 22.62 47.09 50.10
C ALA A 106 24.04 46.86 50.64
N ASN A 107 24.28 45.69 51.20
CA ASN A 107 25.60 45.24 51.65
C ASN A 107 25.75 43.73 51.45
N VAL A 108 26.95 43.27 51.10
CA VAL A 108 27.35 41.86 51.12
C VAL A 108 28.55 41.68 52.04
N THR A 109 28.40 40.86 53.08
CA THR A 109 29.49 40.37 53.93
C THR A 109 29.77 38.92 53.56
N LEU A 110 30.87 38.67 52.84
CA LEU A 110 31.28 37.36 52.36
C LEU A 110 32.19 36.64 53.38
N TYR A 111 31.97 35.34 53.59
CA TYR A 111 32.78 34.51 54.48
C TYR A 111 33.91 33.75 53.73
N SER A 112 35.14 33.92 54.20
CA SER A 112 36.31 33.20 53.68
C SER A 112 36.35 31.73 54.12
N ALA A 113 35.81 31.43 55.31
CA ALA A 113 35.55 30.12 55.87
C ALA A 113 34.03 29.99 56.20
N PRO A 114 33.21 29.55 55.22
CA PRO A 114 31.78 29.33 55.39
C PRO A 114 31.44 28.28 56.46
N GLU A 115 30.34 28.49 57.17
CA GLU A 115 29.79 27.49 58.10
C GLU A 115 29.19 26.32 57.31
N TYR A 116 29.62 25.09 57.61
CA TYR A 116 29.18 23.85 56.96
C TYR A 116 27.96 23.23 57.66
N SER A 117 27.05 22.65 56.86
CA SER A 117 26.01 21.72 57.29
C SER A 117 25.81 20.64 56.23
N GLU A 118 25.75 19.37 56.65
CA GLU A 118 25.45 18.23 55.75
C GLU A 118 24.04 18.35 55.15
N THR A 119 23.08 18.87 55.92
CA THR A 119 21.69 19.08 55.50
C THR A 119 21.36 20.55 55.30
N LYS A 120 20.33 20.85 54.50
CA LYS A 120 19.86 22.23 54.29
C LYS A 120 19.34 22.83 55.61
N PRO A 121 19.67 24.09 55.95
CA PRO A 121 19.17 24.71 57.18
C PRO A 121 17.63 24.71 57.24
N ALA A 122 17.05 24.33 58.38
CA ALA A 122 15.63 24.03 58.51
C ALA A 122 14.68 25.18 58.15
N ASN A 123 15.10 26.43 58.42
CA ASN A 123 14.30 27.64 58.17
C ASN A 123 14.69 28.34 56.85
N ALA A 124 15.44 27.68 55.96
CA ALA A 124 15.89 28.28 54.71
C ALA A 124 14.80 28.25 53.62
N THR A 125 14.58 29.41 53.00
CA THR A 125 13.81 29.54 51.77
C THR A 125 14.70 29.18 50.58
N ASN A 126 14.22 28.31 49.68
CA ASN A 126 14.94 27.98 48.45
C ASN A 126 15.04 29.21 47.54
N GLY A 127 16.23 29.44 46.96
CA GLY A 127 16.34 30.22 45.74
C GLY A 127 16.04 29.36 44.50
N GLN A 128 16.13 29.97 43.33
CA GLN A 128 15.98 29.28 42.05
C GLN A 128 17.35 28.99 41.44
N THR A 129 17.48 27.84 40.78
CA THR A 129 18.72 27.46 40.09
C THR A 129 18.42 27.28 38.60
N TYR A 130 19.17 27.98 37.76
CA TYR A 130 19.08 27.89 36.30
C TYR A 130 20.38 27.35 35.71
N THR A 131 20.27 26.40 34.79
CA THR A 131 21.39 25.88 34.01
C THR A 131 21.59 26.72 32.75
N LEU A 132 22.81 27.25 32.54
CA LEU A 132 23.20 27.84 31.28
C LEU A 132 23.72 26.75 30.35
N TYR A 133 22.88 26.34 29.40
CA TYR A 133 23.25 25.34 28.41
C TYR A 133 24.45 25.78 27.55
N ASN A 134 25.39 24.85 27.36
CA ASN A 134 26.64 25.04 26.63
C ASN A 134 27.19 23.69 26.12
N SER A 135 28.39 23.67 25.55
CA SER A 135 28.99 22.45 24.99
C SER A 135 29.26 21.34 26.03
N MET A 136 29.46 21.69 27.31
CA MET A 136 29.61 20.75 28.43
C MET A 136 28.29 20.48 29.16
N MET A 137 27.39 21.47 29.23
CA MET A 137 26.03 21.32 29.77
C MET A 137 25.02 21.36 28.64
N LYS A 138 24.88 20.26 27.89
CA LYS A 138 23.88 20.17 26.81
C LYS A 138 22.48 19.97 27.41
N PRO A 139 21.41 20.56 26.85
CA PRO A 139 20.06 20.24 27.25
C PRO A 139 19.72 18.80 26.86
N THR A 140 18.93 18.14 27.70
CA THR A 140 18.20 16.93 27.32
C THR A 140 16.97 17.31 26.48
N ALA A 141 16.29 16.33 25.88
CA ALA A 141 15.05 16.60 25.15
C ALA A 141 13.97 17.22 26.05
N GLY A 142 13.85 16.78 27.31
CA GLY A 142 12.89 17.33 28.28
C GLY A 142 13.21 18.75 28.75
N ASP A 143 14.48 19.18 28.68
CA ASP A 143 14.89 20.54 29.06
C ASP A 143 14.45 21.63 28.07
N VAL A 144 14.01 21.22 26.87
CA VAL A 144 13.61 22.10 25.76
C VAL A 144 12.29 21.66 25.10
N ASP A 145 11.48 20.86 25.81
CA ASP A 145 10.20 20.29 25.35
C ASP A 145 10.27 19.56 23.99
N ALA A 146 11.44 19.00 23.66
CA ALA A 146 11.69 18.25 22.44
C ALA A 146 11.37 16.75 22.58
N LEU A 147 11.22 16.07 21.44
CA LEU A 147 11.06 14.63 21.39
C LEU A 147 12.39 13.91 21.73
N SER A 148 12.32 12.84 22.51
CA SER A 148 13.51 12.02 22.82
C SER A 148 13.99 11.23 21.60
N VAL A 149 15.31 10.97 21.55
CA VAL A 149 15.94 10.10 20.52
C VAL A 149 15.44 8.65 20.58
N ASN A 150 14.89 8.22 21.71
CA ASN A 150 14.23 6.92 21.87
C ASN A 150 12.75 6.93 21.46
N GLY A 151 12.30 8.01 20.80
CA GLY A 151 10.89 8.26 20.47
C GLY A 151 10.10 8.86 21.63
N GLY A 152 8.80 8.99 21.44
CA GLY A 152 7.87 9.56 22.42
C GLY A 152 6.50 9.83 21.81
N ARG A 153 5.65 10.56 22.53
CA ARG A 153 4.30 10.93 22.08
C ARG A 153 4.23 12.42 21.75
N LEU A 154 3.88 12.74 20.51
CA LEU A 154 3.46 14.09 20.12
C LEU A 154 1.96 14.24 20.44
N ASN A 155 1.59 15.29 21.17
CA ASN A 155 0.19 15.64 21.48
C ASN A 155 -0.27 16.79 20.57
N GLY A 156 -0.32 16.54 19.26
CA GLY A 156 -0.68 17.54 18.27
C GLY A 156 -0.20 17.19 16.87
N ALA A 157 -0.19 18.19 16.00
CA ALA A 157 0.15 18.07 14.60
C ALA A 157 1.67 18.24 14.36
N LEU A 158 2.22 17.53 13.39
CA LEU A 158 3.61 17.63 12.95
C LEU A 158 3.68 18.28 11.56
N GLY A 159 4.54 19.30 11.40
CA GLY A 159 4.87 19.86 10.08
C GLY A 159 6.31 19.56 9.70
N ILE A 160 6.56 19.20 8.45
CA ILE A 160 7.90 18.92 7.92
C ILE A 160 8.21 19.91 6.80
N GLY A 161 9.11 20.86 7.08
CA GLY A 161 9.48 21.95 6.16
C GLY A 161 8.45 23.09 6.07
N THR A 162 7.42 23.06 6.91
CA THR A 162 6.21 23.89 6.84
C THR A 162 5.42 23.80 8.15
N ASP A 163 4.55 24.76 8.43
CA ASP A 163 3.56 24.67 9.52
C ASP A 163 2.44 23.68 9.13
N ASN A 164 1.81 23.04 10.13
CA ASN A 164 0.71 22.13 9.88
C ASN A 164 -0.66 22.83 9.97
N ALA A 165 -1.31 23.03 8.81
CA ALA A 165 -2.67 23.56 8.71
C ALA A 165 -3.77 22.46 8.68
N LEU A 166 -3.42 21.18 8.49
CA LEU A 166 -4.37 20.06 8.63
C LEU A 166 -4.86 19.92 10.08
N GLY A 167 -4.01 20.21 11.08
CA GLY A 167 -4.33 20.18 12.51
C GLY A 167 -4.62 18.78 13.08
N GLY A 168 -4.90 18.72 14.39
CA GLY A 168 -5.16 17.46 15.10
C GLY A 168 -3.99 16.46 15.03
N ASN A 169 -4.29 15.17 14.97
CA ASN A 169 -3.29 14.11 14.79
C ASN A 169 -2.93 13.99 13.30
N SER A 170 -1.98 14.79 12.81
CA SER A 170 -1.56 14.79 11.40
C SER A 170 -0.08 15.07 11.21
N ILE A 171 0.42 14.76 10.01
CA ILE A 171 1.75 15.08 9.50
C ILE A 171 1.54 15.80 8.16
N VAL A 172 2.16 16.97 7.95
CA VAL A 172 2.22 17.62 6.62
C VAL A 172 3.65 17.70 6.09
N LEU A 173 3.78 17.76 4.77
CA LEU A 173 5.03 17.54 4.05
C LEU A 173 5.24 18.59 2.94
N GLY A 174 6.18 19.52 3.15
CA GLY A 174 6.62 20.49 2.12
C GLY A 174 5.68 21.68 1.88
N ASP A 175 4.37 21.50 2.01
CA ASP A 175 3.37 22.55 2.15
C ASP A 175 2.50 22.30 3.40
N ASN A 176 1.65 23.26 3.76
CA ASN A 176 0.92 23.22 5.03
C ASN A 176 -0.33 22.32 5.03
N ASP A 177 -0.70 21.70 3.91
CA ASP A 177 -1.98 20.99 3.75
C ASP A 177 -1.93 19.71 2.88
N THR A 178 -0.73 19.25 2.49
CA THR A 178 -0.40 17.93 1.93
C THR A 178 0.19 17.04 3.00
N GLY A 179 -0.30 15.81 3.16
CA GLY A 179 0.31 14.84 4.09
C GLY A 179 -0.62 13.71 4.55
N LEU A 180 -0.49 13.30 5.82
CA LEU A 180 -1.25 12.23 6.45
C LEU A 180 -2.07 12.76 7.63
N LYS A 181 -3.29 12.27 7.81
CA LYS A 181 -4.14 12.65 8.95
C LYS A 181 -4.88 11.43 9.51
N GLN A 182 -4.81 11.25 10.83
CA GLN A 182 -5.68 10.33 11.54
C GLN A 182 -7.03 11.01 11.75
N ASN A 183 -8.12 10.39 11.31
CA ASN A 183 -9.49 10.87 11.47
C ASN A 183 -10.37 9.93 12.31
N GLY A 184 -9.75 9.00 13.04
CA GLY A 184 -10.38 8.06 13.96
C GLY A 184 -9.45 6.91 14.34
N ASP A 185 -9.94 5.97 15.15
CA ASP A 185 -9.24 4.70 15.33
C ASP A 185 -9.30 3.87 14.04
N GLY A 186 -8.19 3.26 13.64
CA GLY A 186 -8.05 2.51 12.38
C GLY A 186 -8.21 3.31 11.07
N ILE A 187 -8.35 4.64 11.10
CA ILE A 187 -8.60 5.48 9.91
C ILE A 187 -7.39 6.37 9.60
N LEU A 188 -6.77 6.13 8.43
CA LEU A 188 -5.66 6.93 7.88
C LEU A 188 -6.04 7.53 6.52
N ASP A 189 -5.97 8.86 6.46
CA ASP A 189 -6.28 9.66 5.26
C ASP A 189 -5.03 10.36 4.74
N THR A 190 -4.90 10.51 3.41
CA THR A 190 -3.83 11.28 2.75
C THR A 190 -4.39 12.54 2.10
N PHE A 191 -3.75 13.68 2.31
CA PHE A 191 -4.13 14.97 1.75
C PHE A 191 -3.06 15.49 0.77
N ALA A 192 -3.46 16.28 -0.22
CA ALA A 192 -2.58 16.98 -1.16
C ALA A 192 -3.21 18.34 -1.52
N ASN A 193 -2.54 19.45 -1.21
CA ASN A 193 -3.06 20.82 -1.42
C ASN A 193 -4.49 21.00 -0.86
N SER A 194 -4.68 20.65 0.42
CA SER A 194 -5.96 20.52 1.15
C SER A 194 -6.95 19.47 0.61
N GLN A 195 -6.66 18.78 -0.50
CA GLN A 195 -7.57 17.77 -1.08
C GLN A 195 -7.29 16.37 -0.50
N HIS A 196 -8.32 15.69 -0.02
CA HIS A 196 -8.22 14.28 0.40
C HIS A 196 -8.05 13.37 -0.84
N THR A 197 -7.03 12.51 -0.87
CA THR A 197 -6.58 11.76 -2.07
C THR A 197 -6.63 10.24 -1.94
N VAL A 198 -6.30 9.66 -0.79
CA VAL A 198 -6.37 8.21 -0.52
C VAL A 198 -6.79 7.98 0.94
N ARG A 199 -7.64 6.97 1.18
CA ARG A 199 -7.96 6.46 2.51
C ARG A 199 -7.58 4.99 2.64
N VAL A 200 -7.05 4.61 3.79
CA VAL A 200 -6.76 3.22 4.17
C VAL A 200 -7.52 2.89 5.47
N ALA A 201 -8.16 1.73 5.46
CA ALA A 201 -8.93 1.18 6.59
C ALA A 201 -8.78 -0.36 6.63
N PRO A 202 -9.19 -1.05 7.71
CA PRO A 202 -9.07 -2.50 7.81
C PRO A 202 -9.79 -3.24 6.67
N GLY A 203 -9.00 -3.83 5.77
CA GLY A 203 -9.49 -4.62 4.63
C GLY A 203 -9.72 -3.85 3.32
N GLU A 204 -9.50 -2.53 3.26
CA GLU A 204 -9.74 -1.76 2.02
C GLU A 204 -8.81 -0.54 1.82
N MET A 205 -8.76 -0.09 0.56
CA MET A 205 -8.03 1.10 0.10
C MET A 205 -8.88 1.87 -0.90
N GLN A 206 -9.00 3.19 -0.72
CA GLN A 206 -9.85 4.07 -1.53
C GLN A 206 -9.00 5.14 -2.22
N VAL A 207 -9.11 5.32 -3.54
CA VAL A 207 -8.37 6.35 -4.32
C VAL A 207 -9.34 7.42 -4.83
N LEU A 208 -9.17 8.67 -4.38
CA LEU A 208 -10.10 9.80 -4.54
C LEU A 208 -9.74 10.68 -5.75
N GLY A 209 -9.53 10.05 -6.90
CA GLY A 209 -9.22 10.72 -8.14
C GLY A 209 -9.43 9.78 -9.31
N ALA A 210 -8.96 10.16 -10.49
CA ALA A 210 -8.97 9.27 -11.62
C ALA A 210 -7.93 8.14 -11.42
N ILE A 211 -8.38 7.01 -10.88
CA ILE A 211 -8.07 5.70 -11.46
C ILE A 211 -8.90 5.65 -12.77
N ARG A 212 -8.40 5.98 -13.96
CA ARG A 212 -7.09 5.59 -14.52
C ARG A 212 -6.78 4.13 -14.17
N ALA A 213 -7.77 3.28 -14.43
CA ALA A 213 -7.84 1.83 -14.22
C ALA A 213 -8.74 1.18 -15.31
N GLY A 214 -8.13 0.54 -16.32
CA GLY A 214 -8.84 -0.15 -17.42
C GLY A 214 -9.37 0.64 -18.64
N ASN A 215 -8.79 1.73 -19.13
CA ASN A 215 -8.16 2.82 -18.39
C ASN A 215 -9.20 3.62 -17.56
N ALA A 216 -10.51 3.32 -17.63
CA ALA A 216 -11.53 3.90 -16.72
C ALA A 216 -12.85 3.08 -16.66
N LYS A 217 -12.91 1.99 -15.88
CA LYS A 217 -14.14 1.20 -15.62
C LYS A 217 -14.11 0.56 -14.21
N ARG A 218 -15.22 -0.07 -13.76
CA ARG A 218 -15.12 -1.19 -12.79
C ARG A 218 -14.58 -2.42 -13.52
N MET A 219 -13.31 -2.31 -13.91
CA MET A 219 -12.41 -3.44 -14.10
C MET A 219 -12.46 -4.23 -12.80
N THR A 220 -13.24 -5.29 -12.80
CA THR A 220 -13.57 -6.05 -11.59
C THR A 220 -12.68 -7.28 -11.58
N MET A 221 -11.70 -7.30 -10.68
CA MET A 221 -10.90 -8.50 -10.40
C MET A 221 -11.55 -9.21 -9.22
N THR A 222 -12.16 -10.36 -9.46
CA THR A 222 -12.86 -11.16 -8.44
C THR A 222 -12.43 -12.60 -8.53
N SER A 223 -12.02 -13.16 -7.40
CA SER A 223 -11.84 -14.60 -7.23
C SER A 223 -12.89 -15.11 -6.24
N SER A 224 -13.57 -16.19 -6.62
CA SER A 224 -14.40 -16.98 -5.69
C SER A 224 -13.57 -17.95 -4.86
N ASN A 225 -12.23 -17.92 -5.01
CA ASN A 225 -11.23 -18.76 -4.32
C ASN A 225 -11.49 -20.27 -4.39
N ASN A 226 -12.28 -20.69 -5.39
CA ASN A 226 -12.62 -22.07 -5.72
C ASN A 226 -12.04 -22.51 -7.08
N SER A 227 -11.59 -21.55 -7.89
CA SER A 227 -10.71 -21.84 -9.02
C SER A 227 -9.39 -22.36 -8.46
N VAL A 228 -8.90 -23.45 -9.03
CA VAL A 228 -7.59 -24.03 -8.66
C VAL A 228 -6.45 -23.09 -9.09
N LEU A 229 -6.71 -22.27 -10.10
CA LEU A 229 -5.78 -21.37 -10.80
C LEU A 229 -6.33 -19.92 -10.81
N ASN A 230 -5.52 -18.91 -11.09
CA ASN A 230 -5.95 -17.50 -11.07
C ASN A 230 -6.70 -17.07 -12.35
N ALA A 231 -7.16 -15.82 -12.40
CA ALA A 231 -7.80 -15.23 -13.59
C ALA A 231 -7.43 -13.74 -13.73
N GLN A 232 -7.09 -13.31 -14.94
CA GLN A 232 -6.46 -12.02 -15.22
C GLN A 232 -7.16 -11.26 -16.38
N PHE A 233 -7.03 -9.91 -16.43
CA PHE A 233 -7.57 -9.05 -17.51
C PHE A 233 -6.52 -8.01 -17.92
N HIS A 234 -6.02 -8.11 -19.15
CA HIS A 234 -4.84 -7.36 -19.65
C HIS A 234 -5.18 -6.38 -20.80
N LEU A 235 -4.32 -5.38 -20.99
CA LEU A 235 -4.42 -4.35 -22.05
C LEU A 235 -3.01 -4.00 -22.59
N TRP A 236 -2.66 -4.42 -23.82
CA TRP A 236 -1.28 -4.37 -24.38
C TRP A 236 -1.22 -4.14 -25.93
N GLY A 237 -0.05 -4.15 -26.60
CA GLY A 237 0.10 -4.07 -28.09
C GLY A 237 1.52 -3.81 -28.65
N ASP A 238 1.76 -3.99 -29.97
CA ASP A 238 3.05 -3.76 -30.68
C ASP A 238 2.93 -3.24 -32.15
N GLY A 239 4.03 -3.18 -32.91
CA GLY A 239 4.08 -2.66 -34.29
C GLY A 239 3.44 -3.53 -35.40
N ASN A 240 3.32 -4.84 -35.20
CA ASN A 240 2.52 -5.73 -36.07
C ASN A 240 1.06 -5.81 -35.58
N ARG A 241 0.81 -5.54 -34.28
CA ARG A 241 -0.48 -5.68 -33.58
C ARG A 241 -0.77 -4.52 -32.59
N PRO A 242 -1.24 -3.33 -33.02
CA PRO A 242 -1.17 -2.10 -32.19
C PRO A 242 -2.04 -1.98 -30.92
N THR A 243 -3.04 -2.85 -30.71
CA THR A 243 -3.82 -2.88 -29.44
C THR A 243 -4.46 -4.25 -29.26
N VAL A 244 -4.33 -4.82 -28.06
CA VAL A 244 -4.79 -6.15 -27.65
C VAL A 244 -5.41 -6.09 -26.26
N ILE A 245 -6.53 -6.80 -26.06
CA ILE A 245 -7.22 -6.99 -24.76
C ILE A 245 -7.42 -8.50 -24.59
N GLU A 246 -7.03 -9.06 -23.43
CA GLU A 246 -6.77 -10.50 -23.25
C GLU A 246 -7.18 -11.04 -21.86
N LEU A 247 -7.46 -12.35 -21.79
CA LEU A 247 -7.85 -13.14 -20.60
C LEU A 247 -7.08 -14.49 -20.56
N ASP A 248 -6.56 -14.87 -19.39
CA ASP A 248 -5.82 -16.13 -19.14
C ASP A 248 -5.95 -16.63 -17.67
N ASP A 249 -5.36 -17.81 -17.41
CA ASP A 249 -5.14 -18.43 -16.10
C ASP A 249 -3.68 -18.97 -15.95
N ASP A 250 -3.39 -19.78 -14.91
CA ASP A 250 -2.03 -20.29 -14.63
C ASP A 250 -1.50 -21.34 -15.64
N GLN A 251 -2.31 -21.89 -16.56
CA GLN A 251 -1.92 -22.97 -17.50
C GLN A 251 -1.90 -22.57 -18.99
N GLY A 252 -2.65 -21.55 -19.41
CA GLY A 252 -2.65 -21.12 -20.81
C GLY A 252 -3.70 -20.05 -21.17
N TRP A 253 -3.63 -19.55 -22.40
CA TRP A 253 -4.48 -18.44 -22.89
C TRP A 253 -5.87 -18.91 -23.32
N HIS A 254 -6.89 -18.05 -23.14
CA HIS A 254 -8.28 -18.36 -23.48
C HIS A 254 -8.74 -17.67 -24.79
N LEU A 255 -8.67 -16.33 -24.85
CA LEU A 255 -9.18 -15.53 -25.98
C LEU A 255 -8.53 -14.12 -26.07
N TYR A 256 -8.54 -13.52 -27.27
CA TYR A 256 -8.04 -12.16 -27.50
C TYR A 256 -8.75 -11.44 -28.67
N SER A 257 -8.58 -10.11 -28.73
CA SER A 257 -8.99 -9.23 -29.85
C SER A 257 -7.82 -8.34 -30.29
N GLN A 258 -7.53 -8.22 -31.60
CA GLN A 258 -6.39 -7.45 -32.14
C GLN A 258 -6.73 -6.56 -33.36
N ARG A 259 -5.79 -5.68 -33.73
CA ARG A 259 -5.76 -4.93 -35.01
C ARG A 259 -4.45 -5.20 -35.79
N ASN A 260 -4.49 -5.33 -37.12
CA ASN A 260 -3.33 -5.59 -38.01
C ASN A 260 -2.71 -4.32 -38.63
N THR A 261 -1.58 -4.45 -39.33
CA THR A 261 -0.86 -3.36 -40.05
C THR A 261 -1.65 -2.71 -41.19
N ASP A 262 -2.66 -3.37 -41.75
CA ASP A 262 -3.56 -2.82 -42.79
C ASP A 262 -4.84 -2.17 -42.20
N GLY A 263 -5.04 -2.27 -40.88
CA GLY A 263 -6.21 -1.74 -40.16
C GLY A 263 -7.31 -2.76 -39.83
N SER A 264 -7.26 -3.99 -40.34
CA SER A 264 -8.24 -5.07 -40.07
C SER A 264 -8.24 -5.56 -38.61
N ILE A 265 -9.32 -6.23 -38.16
CA ILE A 265 -9.50 -6.78 -36.79
C ILE A 265 -9.67 -8.31 -36.83
N GLN A 266 -9.10 -9.05 -35.85
CA GLN A 266 -9.23 -10.50 -35.68
C GLN A 266 -9.54 -10.88 -34.21
N PHE A 267 -10.34 -11.94 -34.01
CA PHE A 267 -10.74 -12.52 -32.71
C PHE A 267 -10.63 -14.06 -32.78
N VAL A 268 -9.96 -14.72 -31.83
CA VAL A 268 -9.61 -16.17 -31.87
C VAL A 268 -9.79 -16.83 -30.49
N VAL A 269 -10.18 -18.11 -30.47
CA VAL A 269 -10.43 -18.93 -29.26
C VAL A 269 -9.77 -20.31 -29.42
N ASN A 270 -9.07 -20.82 -28.40
CA ASN A 270 -8.42 -22.14 -28.42
C ASN A 270 -9.37 -23.25 -27.92
N GLY A 271 -10.37 -23.60 -28.72
CA GLY A 271 -11.36 -24.61 -28.35
C GLY A 271 -12.63 -24.54 -29.20
N GLN A 272 -13.78 -24.74 -28.58
CA GLN A 272 -15.08 -24.65 -29.23
C GLN A 272 -15.77 -23.33 -28.89
N VAL A 273 -16.39 -22.69 -29.88
CA VAL A 273 -17.35 -21.60 -29.66
C VAL A 273 -18.74 -22.21 -29.70
N ILE A 274 -19.41 -22.26 -28.55
CA ILE A 274 -20.73 -22.89 -28.39
C ILE A 274 -21.76 -21.79 -28.11
N PRO A 275 -22.42 -21.23 -29.14
CA PRO A 275 -23.53 -20.31 -28.94
C PRO A 275 -24.79 -21.06 -28.48
N ASP A 276 -25.57 -20.44 -27.59
CA ASP A 276 -26.86 -20.98 -27.11
C ASP A 276 -27.93 -21.09 -28.21
N ASN A 277 -27.72 -20.43 -29.36
CA ASN A 277 -28.66 -20.39 -30.47
C ASN A 277 -27.92 -20.36 -31.81
N TYR A 278 -28.17 -21.38 -32.65
CA TYR A 278 -27.58 -21.53 -33.99
C TYR A 278 -28.49 -21.01 -35.12
N GLY A 279 -29.66 -20.43 -34.83
CA GLY A 279 -30.67 -20.11 -35.84
C GLY A 279 -30.20 -19.20 -37.00
N ASN A 280 -29.19 -18.35 -36.76
CA ASN A 280 -28.55 -17.53 -37.79
C ASN A 280 -27.57 -18.32 -38.69
N PHE A 281 -27.00 -19.42 -38.20
CA PHE A 281 -26.24 -20.39 -38.97
C PHE A 281 -27.20 -21.33 -39.72
N ASP A 282 -28.20 -21.88 -39.02
CA ASP A 282 -29.17 -22.82 -39.58
C ASP A 282 -29.93 -22.21 -40.77
N ALA A 283 -30.49 -21.00 -40.60
CA ALA A 283 -31.19 -20.28 -41.65
C ALA A 283 -30.32 -19.89 -42.87
N ARG A 284 -28.99 -20.04 -42.76
CA ARG A 284 -28.03 -19.72 -43.82
C ARG A 284 -27.36 -20.95 -44.45
N TYR A 285 -27.09 -21.99 -43.67
CA TYR A 285 -26.27 -23.14 -44.10
C TYR A 285 -27.08 -24.43 -44.28
N LEU A 286 -28.17 -24.63 -43.53
CA LEU A 286 -29.15 -25.68 -43.87
C LEU A 286 -29.92 -25.32 -45.16
N THR A 287 -29.99 -24.04 -45.49
CA THR A 287 -30.62 -23.49 -46.71
C THR A 287 -29.68 -23.38 -47.92
N SER A 288 -28.36 -23.55 -47.77
CA SER A 288 -27.36 -23.32 -48.85
C SER A 288 -26.48 -24.51 -49.26
N GLY A 289 -26.96 -25.75 -49.03
CA GLY A 289 -26.72 -26.83 -49.99
C GLY A 289 -25.44 -27.67 -49.83
N ASN A 290 -25.53 -28.71 -49.00
CA ASN A 290 -25.04 -30.06 -49.36
C ASN A 290 -25.80 -31.20 -48.63
N VAL A 291 -26.92 -30.87 -47.98
CA VAL A 291 -27.98 -31.84 -47.70
C VAL A 291 -28.80 -31.94 -48.98
N TYR A 292 -28.72 -33.07 -49.69
CA TYR A 292 -29.48 -33.24 -50.92
C TYR A 292 -30.98 -33.12 -50.64
N THR A 293 -31.63 -32.22 -51.39
CA THR A 293 -33.08 -32.27 -51.53
C THR A 293 -33.49 -33.61 -52.14
N LYS A 294 -34.73 -34.06 -51.93
CA LYS A 294 -35.18 -35.38 -52.41
C LYS A 294 -34.88 -35.60 -53.90
N GLY A 295 -35.07 -34.58 -54.75
CA GLY A 295 -34.81 -34.68 -56.19
C GLY A 295 -33.32 -34.87 -56.56
N GLU A 296 -32.39 -34.36 -55.76
CA GLU A 296 -30.95 -34.57 -55.97
C GLU A 296 -30.48 -35.95 -55.51
N SER A 297 -31.16 -36.51 -54.51
CA SER A 297 -31.02 -37.91 -54.09
C SER A 297 -31.57 -38.86 -55.15
N ASP A 298 -32.81 -38.61 -55.61
CA ASP A 298 -33.51 -39.40 -56.63
C ASP A 298 -32.70 -39.52 -57.93
N ASN A 299 -32.03 -38.45 -58.38
CA ASN A 299 -31.18 -38.48 -59.59
C ASN A 299 -29.86 -39.26 -59.43
N ARG A 300 -29.41 -39.57 -58.21
CA ARG A 300 -28.12 -40.25 -57.95
C ARG A 300 -28.29 -41.70 -57.50
N TYR A 301 -29.43 -42.04 -56.89
CA TYR A 301 -29.65 -43.34 -56.27
C TYR A 301 -30.80 -44.11 -56.93
N VAL A 302 -30.75 -45.44 -56.80
CA VAL A 302 -31.82 -46.32 -57.28
C VAL A 302 -33.06 -46.11 -56.42
N GLN A 303 -34.15 -45.64 -57.03
CA GLN A 303 -35.41 -45.37 -56.35
C GLN A 303 -36.35 -46.59 -56.38
N ASN A 304 -36.26 -47.42 -57.42
CA ASN A 304 -37.15 -48.57 -57.64
C ASN A 304 -36.51 -49.61 -58.56
N ILE A 305 -37.00 -50.85 -58.54
CA ILE A 305 -36.56 -51.96 -59.41
C ILE A 305 -37.79 -52.69 -59.95
N GLN A 306 -37.83 -52.97 -61.25
CA GLN A 306 -38.92 -53.71 -61.90
C GLN A 306 -38.42 -54.74 -62.91
N ARG A 307 -39.36 -55.49 -63.46
CA ARG A 307 -39.17 -56.40 -64.58
C ARG A 307 -39.82 -55.84 -65.85
N GLY A 308 -39.02 -55.55 -66.87
CA GLY A 308 -39.46 -54.88 -68.11
C GLY A 308 -40.33 -55.74 -69.04
N ALA A 309 -40.46 -55.29 -70.28
CA ALA A 309 -41.26 -55.94 -71.33
C ALA A 309 -40.68 -57.32 -71.74
N PRO A 310 -41.53 -58.28 -72.15
CA PRO A 310 -41.07 -59.60 -72.57
C PRO A 310 -40.33 -59.55 -73.91
N VAL A 311 -39.11 -60.06 -73.91
CA VAL A 311 -38.25 -60.25 -75.09
C VAL A 311 -38.33 -61.71 -75.49
N TRP A 312 -38.55 -61.95 -76.78
CA TRP A 312 -38.71 -63.27 -77.37
C TRP A 312 -37.63 -63.47 -78.44
N PRO A 313 -36.63 -64.36 -78.24
CA PRO A 313 -35.56 -64.59 -79.22
C PRO A 313 -36.00 -65.44 -80.42
N GLY A 314 -37.26 -65.88 -80.46
CA GLY A 314 -37.81 -66.77 -81.49
C GLY A 314 -38.09 -68.18 -80.94
N LYS A 315 -38.36 -69.12 -81.85
CA LYS A 315 -38.46 -70.55 -81.52
C LYS A 315 -37.05 -71.12 -81.40
N VAL A 316 -36.83 -71.94 -80.37
CA VAL A 316 -35.59 -72.70 -80.17
C VAL A 316 -35.91 -74.17 -79.89
N ASP A 317 -34.91 -75.03 -79.89
CA ASP A 317 -35.07 -76.43 -79.48
C ASP A 317 -35.29 -76.56 -77.95
N GLU A 318 -35.56 -77.79 -77.51
CA GLU A 318 -35.84 -78.13 -76.10
C GLU A 318 -34.70 -77.86 -75.12
N TYR A 319 -33.46 -77.66 -75.60
CA TYR A 319 -32.32 -77.33 -74.74
C TYR A 319 -32.19 -75.82 -74.53
N GLY A 320 -32.70 -75.01 -75.47
CA GLY A 320 -32.72 -73.56 -75.38
C GLY A 320 -31.33 -72.90 -75.43
N PRO A 321 -31.25 -71.56 -75.33
CA PRO A 321 -29.95 -70.90 -75.15
C PRO A 321 -29.41 -71.24 -73.75
N ALA A 322 -28.10 -71.49 -73.65
CA ALA A 322 -27.43 -71.85 -72.40
C ALA A 322 -27.56 -70.78 -71.29
N GLU A 323 -27.88 -69.53 -71.65
CA GLU A 323 -28.09 -68.42 -70.73
C GLU A 323 -29.20 -67.49 -71.23
N ALA A 324 -29.82 -66.75 -70.32
CA ALA A 324 -30.75 -65.67 -70.67
C ALA A 324 -29.99 -64.49 -71.33
N PRO A 325 -30.64 -63.67 -72.18
CA PRO A 325 -30.02 -62.46 -72.69
C PRO A 325 -29.53 -61.54 -71.55
N ALA A 326 -28.40 -60.86 -71.74
CA ALA A 326 -27.79 -60.02 -70.71
C ALA A 326 -28.81 -59.05 -70.07
N GLY A 327 -28.78 -58.98 -68.73
CA GLY A 327 -29.72 -58.18 -67.95
C GLY A 327 -31.12 -58.78 -67.78
N CYS A 328 -31.42 -59.92 -68.43
CA CYS A 328 -32.74 -60.53 -68.43
C CYS A 328 -32.77 -61.83 -67.63
N PHE A 329 -33.98 -62.19 -67.20
CA PHE A 329 -34.26 -63.48 -66.58
C PHE A 329 -35.46 -64.15 -67.24
N LEU A 330 -35.52 -65.48 -67.16
CA LEU A 330 -36.61 -66.26 -67.74
C LEU A 330 -37.92 -66.01 -66.98
N THR A 331 -39.03 -65.85 -67.71
CA THR A 331 -40.35 -65.57 -67.12
C THR A 331 -41.47 -66.45 -67.63
N GLN A 332 -41.26 -67.15 -68.75
CA GLN A 332 -42.17 -68.13 -69.29
C GLN A 332 -41.42 -69.05 -70.26
N ALA A 333 -41.70 -70.35 -70.19
CA ALA A 333 -41.37 -71.33 -71.22
C ALA A 333 -42.69 -71.94 -71.71
N ARG A 334 -42.84 -72.13 -73.02
CA ARG A 334 -44.01 -72.79 -73.62
C ARG A 334 -43.59 -73.67 -74.79
N HIS A 335 -44.02 -74.93 -74.76
CA HIS A 335 -43.92 -75.86 -75.88
C HIS A 335 -44.81 -75.39 -77.05
N ASP A 336 -44.31 -75.56 -78.27
CA ASP A 336 -45.04 -75.25 -79.50
C ASP A 336 -45.77 -76.50 -80.02
N PRO A 337 -47.12 -76.53 -79.95
CA PRO A 337 -47.91 -77.72 -80.30
C PRO A 337 -47.87 -78.07 -81.80
N THR A 338 -47.22 -77.24 -82.64
CA THR A 338 -46.98 -77.55 -84.06
C THR A 338 -45.68 -78.33 -84.31
N THR A 339 -44.92 -78.65 -83.26
CA THR A 339 -43.62 -79.33 -83.35
C THR A 339 -43.46 -80.37 -82.23
N ALA A 340 -42.61 -81.38 -82.43
CA ALA A 340 -42.31 -82.35 -81.36
C ALA A 340 -41.49 -81.73 -80.21
N TYR A 341 -40.51 -80.88 -80.56
CA TYR A 341 -39.45 -80.42 -79.63
C TYR A 341 -39.18 -78.90 -79.69
N GLY A 342 -40.14 -78.10 -80.18
CA GLY A 342 -40.00 -76.63 -80.24
C GLY A 342 -40.45 -75.99 -78.93
N VAL A 343 -39.60 -75.15 -78.35
CA VAL A 343 -39.92 -74.37 -77.15
C VAL A 343 -39.75 -72.87 -77.44
N THR A 344 -40.61 -72.07 -76.84
CA THR A 344 -40.54 -70.61 -76.86
C THR A 344 -40.30 -70.10 -75.45
N PHE A 345 -39.30 -69.23 -75.30
CA PHE A 345 -38.92 -68.63 -74.03
C PHE A 345 -39.19 -67.12 -74.04
N ALA A 346 -39.82 -66.62 -72.97
CA ALA A 346 -39.99 -65.20 -72.73
C ALA A 346 -39.04 -64.75 -71.62
N TYR A 347 -38.03 -63.97 -71.98
CA TYR A 347 -37.15 -63.32 -71.03
C TYR A 347 -37.66 -61.91 -70.73
N ARG A 348 -37.35 -61.36 -69.56
CA ARG A 348 -37.62 -59.94 -69.27
C ARG A 348 -36.40 -59.30 -68.61
N PRO A 349 -36.02 -58.06 -68.99
CA PRO A 349 -34.92 -57.36 -68.35
C PRO A 349 -35.27 -56.99 -66.91
N LEU A 350 -34.30 -57.14 -66.01
CA LEU A 350 -34.31 -56.45 -64.73
C LEU A 350 -33.95 -54.98 -64.99
N GLN A 351 -34.75 -54.06 -64.45
CA GLN A 351 -34.59 -52.63 -64.67
C GLN A 351 -34.58 -51.89 -63.34
N MET A 352 -33.70 -50.91 -63.20
CA MET A 352 -33.64 -49.98 -62.07
C MET A 352 -34.14 -48.59 -62.50
N TRP A 353 -34.90 -47.91 -61.64
CA TRP A 353 -35.27 -46.52 -61.86
C TRP A 353 -34.27 -45.62 -61.15
N VAL A 354 -33.54 -44.83 -61.93
CA VAL A 354 -32.58 -43.83 -61.45
C VAL A 354 -32.88 -42.52 -62.20
N GLY A 355 -33.00 -41.42 -61.45
CA GLY A 355 -33.51 -40.16 -61.98
C GLY A 355 -34.96 -40.24 -62.46
N ASN A 356 -35.20 -40.16 -63.77
CA ASN A 356 -36.54 -40.10 -64.37
C ASN A 356 -36.87 -41.25 -65.34
N GLY A 357 -36.13 -42.36 -65.31
CA GLY A 357 -36.34 -43.45 -66.27
C GLY A 357 -35.84 -44.81 -65.81
N TRP A 358 -36.50 -45.85 -66.34
CA TRP A 358 -36.07 -47.24 -66.19
C TRP A 358 -34.82 -47.51 -67.02
N ARG A 359 -33.79 -48.05 -66.38
CA ARG A 359 -32.52 -48.48 -66.97
C ARG A 359 -32.42 -49.99 -66.85
N THR A 360 -32.27 -50.71 -67.97
CA THR A 360 -31.94 -52.13 -67.94
C THR A 360 -30.53 -52.31 -67.37
N ILE A 361 -30.37 -53.26 -66.46
CA ILE A 361 -29.06 -53.63 -65.91
C ILE A 361 -28.33 -54.44 -66.98
N ASN A 362 -27.04 -54.19 -67.24
CA ASN A 362 -26.25 -55.11 -68.06
C ASN A 362 -25.93 -56.35 -67.22
N GLY A 363 -26.17 -57.54 -67.79
CA GLY A 363 -25.88 -58.84 -67.16
C GLY A 363 -24.40 -59.17 -67.21
#